data_AF-I3DY46-F1
#
_entry.id   AF-I3DY46-F1
#
_cell.length_a   1.000
_cell.length_b   1.000
_cell.length_c   1.000
_cell.angle_alpha   90.00
_cell.angle_beta   90.00
_cell.angle_gamma   90.00
#
_symmetry.space_group_name_H-M   'P 1'
#
loop_
_entity.id
_entity.type
_entity.pdbx_description
1 polymer ?
#
loop_
_entity_poly.entity_id
_entity_poly.type
_entity_poly.pdbx_seq_one_letter_code
_entity_poly.pdbx_strand_id
1 'polypeptide(L)'
;MNKDQFLPQDRPAAIAEYRAVWTCIGRIEESIMKGDLKEAELTIRDLSKSVRELERLAERKQNHEQLMTFVAELKEKGILVSTVVRVR
;
A
#
# COMPACT_ATOMS: atom_id res chain seq x y z
N MET A 1 -8.73 -7.30 -6.13
CA MET A 1 -7.38 -6.75 -5.87
C MET A 1 -6.54 -6.93 -7.11
N ASN A 2 -5.95 -5.85 -7.63
CA ASN A 2 -4.96 -5.93 -8.70
C ASN A 2 -3.57 -6.24 -8.07
N LYS A 3 -3.05 -7.45 -8.29
CA LYS A 3 -1.77 -7.91 -7.70
C LYS A 3 -0.56 -7.17 -8.26
N ASP A 4 -0.70 -6.53 -9.41
CA ASP A 4 0.39 -5.84 -10.09
C ASP A 4 0.64 -4.44 -9.49
N GLN A 5 -0.19 -3.98 -8.55
CA GLN A 5 0.07 -2.73 -7.83
C GLN A 5 1.11 -2.90 -6.72
N PHE A 6 1.53 -4.12 -6.41
CA PHE A 6 2.40 -4.42 -5.26
C PHE A 6 3.65 -5.21 -5.67
N LEU A 7 4.74 -5.00 -4.94
CA LEU A 7 5.94 -5.83 -5.08
C LEU A 7 5.62 -7.29 -4.70
N PRO A 8 6.27 -8.30 -5.31
CA PRO A 8 5.98 -9.71 -5.02
C PRO A 8 6.01 -10.06 -3.54
N GLN A 9 6.98 -9.53 -2.79
CA GLN A 9 7.14 -9.72 -1.36
C GLN A 9 6.03 -9.07 -0.50
N ASP A 10 5.32 -8.07 -1.02
CA ASP A 10 4.25 -7.37 -0.30
C ASP A 10 2.86 -7.95 -0.55
N ARG A 11 2.72 -8.80 -1.58
CA ARG A 11 1.43 -9.38 -1.94
C ARG A 11 0.71 -10.05 -0.76
N PRO A 12 1.38 -10.82 0.13
CA PRO A 12 0.70 -11.40 1.29
C PRO A 12 0.10 -10.34 2.23
N ALA A 13 0.85 -9.27 2.52
CA ALA A 13 0.38 -8.16 3.35
C ALA A 13 -0.79 -7.42 2.68
N ALA A 14 -0.66 -7.10 1.39
CA ALA A 14 -1.74 -6.47 0.63
C ALA A 14 -3.02 -7.32 0.62
N ILE A 15 -2.91 -8.65 0.47
CA ILE A 15 -4.07 -9.55 0.55
C ILE A 15 -4.73 -9.48 1.93
N ALA A 16 -3.94 -9.44 3.00
CA ALA A 16 -4.45 -9.34 4.36
C ALA A 16 -5.23 -8.03 4.57
N GLU A 17 -4.67 -6.90 4.15
CA GLU A 17 -5.33 -5.58 4.26
C GLU A 17 -6.59 -5.51 3.39
N TYR A 18 -6.58 -6.04 2.17
CA TYR A 18 -7.79 -6.11 1.34
C TYR A 18 -8.90 -6.92 2.00
N ARG A 19 -8.56 -8.04 2.66
CA ARG A 19 -9.54 -8.82 3.43
C ARG A 19 -10.07 -8.03 4.62
N ALA A 20 -9.19 -7.35 5.36
CA ALA A 20 -9.57 -6.51 6.48
C ALA A 20 -10.55 -5.39 6.07
N VAL A 21 -10.32 -4.74 4.91
CA VAL A 21 -11.24 -3.75 4.35
C VAL A 21 -12.64 -4.33 4.14
N TRP A 22 -12.76 -5.49 3.47
CA TRP A 22 -14.07 -6.12 3.23
C TRP A 22 -14.77 -6.54 4.52
N THR A 23 -14.02 -7.07 5.49
CA THR A 23 -14.57 -7.38 6.81
C THR A 23 -15.08 -6.13 7.52
N CYS A 24 -14.34 -5.01 7.46
CA CYS A 24 -14.77 -3.74 8.03
C CYS A 24 -16.04 -3.21 7.35
N ILE A 25 -16.13 -3.30 6.02
CA ILE A 25 -17.34 -2.87 5.29
C ILE A 25 -18.57 -3.63 5.79
N GLY A 26 -18.50 -4.96 5.87
CA GLY A 26 -19.64 -5.75 6.37
C GLY A 26 -20.03 -5.39 7.81
N ARG A 27 -19.04 -5.13 8.68
CA ARG A 27 -19.30 -4.72 10.07
C ARG A 27 -19.89 -3.30 10.16
N ILE A 28 -19.48 -2.39 9.29
CA ILE A 28 -20.07 -1.04 9.19
C ILE A 28 -21.55 -1.16 8.79
N GLU A 29 -21.85 -1.92 7.75
CA GLU A 29 -23.23 -2.16 7.28
C GLU A 29 -24.10 -2.74 8.41
N GLU A 30 -23.63 -3.79 9.08
CA GLU A 30 -24.34 -4.41 10.21
C GLU A 30 -24.59 -3.43 11.36
N SER A 31 -23.58 -2.62 11.71
CA SER A 31 -23.68 -1.64 12.80
C SER A 31 -24.69 -0.54 12.47
N ILE A 32 -24.69 -0.05 11.23
CA ILE A 32 -25.67 0.93 10.75
C ILE A 32 -27.08 0.35 10.80
N MET A 33 -27.29 -0.88 10.33
CA MET A 33 -28.60 -1.54 10.36
C MET A 33 -29.15 -1.71 11.79
N LYS A 34 -28.26 -1.93 12.76
CA LYS A 34 -28.61 -2.05 14.19
C LYS A 34 -28.77 -0.70 14.91
N GLY A 35 -28.44 0.41 14.24
CA GLY A 35 -28.43 1.74 14.84
C GLY A 35 -27.23 2.01 15.76
N ASP A 36 -26.20 1.15 15.75
CA ASP A 36 -24.97 1.34 16.51
C ASP A 36 -23.97 2.20 15.71
N LEU A 37 -24.24 3.50 15.68
CA LEU A 37 -23.42 4.46 14.92
C LEU A 37 -21.99 4.59 15.51
N LYS A 38 -21.82 4.35 16.81
CA LYS A 38 -20.50 4.44 17.46
C LYS A 38 -19.59 3.33 16.99
N GLU A 39 -20.10 2.10 16.90
CA GLU A 39 -19.34 0.97 16.39
C GLU A 39 -19.03 1.13 14.90
N ALA A 40 -19.97 1.69 14.13
CA ALA A 40 -19.74 2.04 12.73
C ALA A 40 -18.57 3.03 12.58
N GLU A 41 -18.54 4.11 13.38
CA GLU A 41 -17.45 5.09 13.35
C GLU A 41 -16.09 4.49 13.73
N LEU A 42 -16.04 3.64 14.76
CA LEU A 42 -14.80 2.96 15.14
C LEU A 42 -14.30 2.06 14.01
N THR A 43 -15.20 1.28 13.40
CA THR A 43 -14.86 0.39 12.30
C THR A 43 -14.40 1.16 11.05
N ILE A 44 -14.98 2.34 10.76
CA ILE A 44 -14.52 3.22 9.67
C ILE A 44 -13.07 3.67 9.89
N ARG A 45 -12.66 3.94 11.14
CA ARG A 45 -11.26 4.31 11.43
C ARG A 45 -10.32 3.15 11.16
N ASP A 46 -10.70 1.93 11.48
CA ASP A 46 -9.89 0.75 11.21
C ASP A 46 -9.82 0.45 9.72
N LEU A 47 -10.93 0.56 8.99
CA LEU A 47 -10.96 0.49 7.53
C LEU A 47 -9.98 1.51 6.92
N SER A 48 -10.01 2.75 7.42
CA SER A 48 -9.13 3.82 6.93
C SER A 48 -7.66 3.50 7.13
N LYS A 49 -7.29 2.79 8.20
CA LYS A 49 -5.90 2.34 8.42
C LYS A 49 -5.48 1.31 7.36
N SER A 50 -6.32 0.31 7.10
CA SER A 50 -6.04 -0.71 6.09
C SER A 50 -5.94 -0.12 4.67
N VAL A 51 -6.78 0.85 4.33
CA VAL A 51 -6.70 1.57 3.04
C VAL A 51 -5.37 2.32 2.93
N ARG A 52 -4.96 3.06 3.96
CA ARG A 52 -3.66 3.77 3.95
C ARG A 52 -2.47 2.83 3.83
N GLU A 53 -2.53 1.65 4.44
CA GLU A 53 -1.46 0.67 4.32
C GLU A 53 -1.38 0.12 2.89
N LEU A 54 -2.52 -0.12 2.23
CA LEU A 54 -2.55 -0.49 0.81
C LEU A 54 -1.94 0.61 -0.08
N GLU A 55 -2.26 1.88 0.17
CA GLU A 55 -1.67 3.02 -0.54
C GLU A 55 -0.14 3.03 -0.37
N ARG A 56 0.33 2.90 0.88
CA ARG A 56 1.75 2.87 1.21
C ARG A 56 2.50 1.74 0.50
N LEU A 57 1.91 0.55 0.42
CA LEU A 57 2.50 -0.60 -0.29
C LEU A 57 2.56 -0.35 -1.81
N ALA A 58 1.54 0.29 -2.37
CA ALA A 58 1.53 0.65 -3.80
C ALA A 58 2.58 1.73 -4.12
N GLU A 59 2.69 2.77 -3.30
CA GLU A 59 3.73 3.81 -3.41
C GLU A 59 5.14 3.20 -3.32
N ARG A 60 5.33 2.20 -2.44
CA ARG A 60 6.61 1.51 -2.31
C ARG A 60 7.02 0.82 -3.61
N LYS A 61 6.06 0.22 -4.33
CA LYS A 61 6.32 -0.34 -5.66
C LYS A 61 6.73 0.75 -6.63
N GLN A 62 5.96 1.84 -6.71
CA GLN A 62 6.26 2.95 -7.62
C GLN A 62 7.66 3.53 -7.39
N ASN A 63 8.03 3.76 -6.14
CA ASN A 63 9.35 4.25 -5.76
C ASN A 63 10.46 3.26 -6.13
N HIS A 64 10.21 1.96 -5.98
CA HIS A 64 11.15 0.92 -6.41
C HIS A 64 11.35 0.92 -7.92
N GLU A 65 10.27 1.02 -8.71
CA GLU A 65 10.34 1.08 -10.16
C GLU A 65 11.11 2.32 -10.63
N GLN A 66 10.84 3.48 -10.05
CA GLN A 66 11.58 4.72 -10.33
C GLN A 66 13.08 4.56 -10.03
N LEU A 67 13.43 3.95 -8.89
CA LEU A 67 14.81 3.68 -8.53
C LEU A 67 15.50 2.74 -9.55
N MET A 68 14.82 1.68 -9.96
CA MET A 68 15.35 0.72 -10.92
C MET A 68 15.57 1.35 -12.30
N THR A 69 14.66 2.22 -12.74
CA THR A 69 14.83 3.01 -13.96
C THR A 69 16.05 3.91 -13.87
N PHE A 70 16.20 4.66 -12.77
CA PHE A 70 17.36 5.53 -12.56
C PHE A 70 18.68 4.76 -12.54
N VAL A 71 18.72 3.59 -11.88
CA VAL A 71 19.89 2.71 -11.87
C VAL A 71 20.25 2.23 -13.28
N ALA A 72 19.25 1.90 -14.11
CA ALA A 72 19.47 1.51 -15.50
C ALA A 72 20.10 2.66 -16.31
N GLU A 73 19.58 3.87 -16.18
CA GLU A 73 20.13 5.07 -16.85
C GLU A 73 21.58 5.37 -16.45
N LEU A 74 21.91 5.23 -15.16
CA LEU A 74 23.28 5.42 -14.68
C LEU A 74 24.23 4.38 -15.27
N LYS A 75 23.78 3.12 -15.34
CA LYS A 75 24.55 2.03 -15.93
C LYS A 75 24.81 2.27 -17.42
N GLU A 76 23.80 2.73 -18.17
CA GLU A 76 23.96 3.10 -19.58
C GLU A 76 24.98 4.22 -19.79
N LYS A 77 25.04 5.19 -18.86
CA LYS A 77 26.02 6.29 -18.88
C LYS A 77 27.41 5.87 -18.39
N GLY A 78 27.63 4.59 -18.06
CA GLY A 78 28.91 4.09 -17.54
C GLY A 78 29.23 4.57 -16.12
N ILE A 79 28.24 5.07 -15.39
CA ILE A 79 28.41 5.58 -14.03
C ILE A 79 28.28 4.40 -13.06
N LEU A 80 29.33 4.18 -12.27
CA LEU A 80 29.29 3.24 -11.16
C LEU A 80 28.29 3.72 -10.10
N VAL A 81 27.22 2.94 -9.91
CA VAL A 81 26.14 3.23 -8.95
C VAL A 81 26.68 3.37 -7.52
N SER A 82 27.76 2.65 -7.19
CA SER A 82 28.46 2.73 -5.89
C SER A 82 29.10 4.10 -5.61
N THR A 83 29.27 4.94 -6.62
CA THR A 83 29.90 6.27 -6.53
C THR A 83 28.86 7.39 -6.34
N VAL A 84 27.56 7.09 -6.45
CA VAL A 84 26.49 8.09 -6.38
C VAL A 84 26.20 8.46 -4.92
N VAL A 85 26.49 9.71 -4.55
CA VAL A 85 26.18 10.27 -3.22
C VAL A 85 24.85 11.01 -3.30
N ARG A 86 23.92 10.72 -2.39
CA ARG A 86 22.64 11.43 -2.31
C ARG A 86 22.89 12.86 -1.80
N VAL A 87 22.87 13.83 -2.70
CA VAL A 87 22.87 15.26 -2.32
C VAL A 87 21.49 15.59 -1.76
N ARG A 88 21.45 16.10 -0.52
CA ARG A 88 20.22 16.53 0.17
C ARG A 88 19.88 17.95 -0.20
#